data_AF-A0A174S6I7-F1
#
_entry.id   AF-A0A174S6I7-F1
#
_cell.length_a   1.000
_cell.length_b   1.000
_cell.length_c   1.000
_cell.angle_alpha   90.00
_cell.angle_beta   90.00
_cell.angle_gamma   90.00
#
_symmetry.space_group_name_H-M   'P 1'
#
loop_
_entity.id
_entity.type
_entity.pdbx_description
1 polymer ?
#
loop_
_entity_poly.entity_id
_entity_poly.type
_entity_poly.pdbx_seq_one_letter_code
_entity_poly.pdbx_strand_id
1 'polypeptide(L)'
;MEDIHIINLFLERSEDAIRQVEVKYEKFCFKIAWNILYNTEDSEECVNDTWLITWNKIPPKTPTKLSAFLGKITRNLALDNFRKKNASKRADTHMMDICGEVEKLENTIKDYVEEDIKKKEIMNILEKFLSDLKAGDRDIFVRRYWYMDNIKDIAKRHGCSETKIKSSLFRSRNKLWEEVKEII
;
A
#
# COMPACT_ATOMS: atom_id res chain seq x y z
N MET A 1 -18.21 8.88 -12.26
CA MET A 1 -18.40 9.75 -11.08
C MET A 1 -17.06 10.21 -10.54
N GLU A 2 -16.92 11.48 -10.18
CA GLU A 2 -15.68 12.04 -9.63
C GLU A 2 -15.51 11.72 -8.13
N ASP A 3 -14.27 11.69 -7.64
CA ASP A 3 -13.95 11.39 -6.23
C ASP A 3 -14.66 12.35 -5.27
N ILE A 4 -14.72 13.64 -5.61
CA ILE A 4 -15.33 14.68 -4.78
C ILE A 4 -16.81 14.42 -4.51
N HIS A 5 -17.53 13.89 -5.49
CA HIS A 5 -18.94 13.58 -5.33
C HIS A 5 -19.15 12.39 -4.39
N ILE A 6 -18.34 11.35 -4.53
CA ILE A 6 -18.38 10.19 -3.62
C ILE A 6 -18.05 10.62 -2.19
N ILE A 7 -17.05 11.49 -2.01
CA ILE A 7 -16.71 12.06 -0.69
C ILE A 7 -17.89 12.83 -0.10
N ASN A 8 -18.59 13.66 -0.89
CA ASN A 8 -19.75 14.40 -0.41
C ASN A 8 -20.88 13.47 0.04
N LEU A 9 -21.16 12.39 -0.70
CA LEU A 9 -22.15 11.39 -0.28
C LEU A 9 -21.81 10.78 1.08
N PHE A 10 -20.53 10.50 1.35
CA PHE A 10 -20.09 10.04 2.68
C PHE A 10 -20.28 11.11 3.76
N LEU A 11 -19.95 12.37 3.47
CA LEU A 11 -20.11 13.49 4.40
C LEU A 11 -21.58 13.70 4.78
N GLU A 12 -22.48 13.53 3.82
CA GLU A 12 -23.94 13.65 3.98
C GLU A 12 -24.59 12.41 4.59
N ARG A 13 -23.82 11.35 4.88
CA ARG A 13 -24.34 10.05 5.35
C ARG A 13 -25.40 9.47 4.40
N SER A 14 -25.24 9.68 3.10
CA SER A 14 -26.10 9.09 2.09
C SER A 14 -25.73 7.62 1.87
N GLU A 15 -26.70 6.70 1.96
CA GLU A 15 -26.49 5.27 1.72
C GLU A 15 -25.93 4.99 0.31
N ASP A 16 -26.21 5.88 -0.64
CA ASP A 16 -25.68 5.82 -2.00
C ASP A 16 -24.14 5.93 -2.06
N ALA A 17 -23.49 6.45 -1.01
CA ALA A 17 -22.03 6.54 -0.94
C ALA A 17 -21.35 5.18 -1.13
N ILE A 18 -21.90 4.12 -0.51
CA ILE A 18 -21.33 2.76 -0.57
C ILE A 18 -21.44 2.22 -1.99
N ARG A 19 -22.62 2.31 -2.59
CA ARG A 19 -22.84 1.89 -3.98
C ARG A 19 -21.90 2.59 -4.96
N GLN A 20 -21.72 3.91 -4.82
CA GLN A 20 -20.88 4.67 -5.73
C GLN A 20 -19.39 4.43 -5.53
N VAL A 21 -18.94 4.20 -4.28
CA VAL A 21 -17.52 3.87 -4.02
C VAL A 21 -17.19 2.47 -4.54
N GLU A 22 -18.08 1.50 -4.36
CA GLU A 22 -17.93 0.13 -4.85
C GLU A 22 -17.78 0.12 -6.37
N VAL A 23 -18.73 0.70 -7.10
CA VAL A 23 -18.71 0.76 -8.57
C VAL A 23 -17.39 1.28 -9.11
N LYS A 24 -16.76 2.23 -8.40
CA LYS A 24 -15.52 2.88 -8.87
C LYS A 24 -14.24 2.19 -8.37
N TYR A 25 -14.20 1.71 -7.14
CA TYR A 25 -12.96 1.29 -6.47
C TYR A 25 -12.91 -0.18 -6.08
N GLU A 26 -13.97 -0.97 -6.24
CA GLU A 26 -13.98 -2.39 -5.91
C GLU A 26 -12.80 -3.13 -6.54
N LYS A 27 -12.64 -3.07 -7.88
CA LYS A 27 -11.52 -3.74 -8.58
C LYS A 27 -10.15 -3.28 -8.09
N PHE A 28 -10.02 -2.00 -7.72
CA PHE A 28 -8.79 -1.42 -7.23
C PHE A 28 -8.43 -1.96 -5.84
N CYS A 29 -9.37 -1.90 -4.90
CA CYS A 29 -9.21 -2.41 -3.55
C CYS A 29 -9.03 -3.94 -3.56
N PHE A 30 -9.84 -4.65 -4.35
CA PHE A 30 -9.74 -6.10 -4.50
C PHE A 30 -8.37 -6.52 -5.01
N LYS A 31 -7.80 -5.85 -6.02
CA LYS A 31 -6.45 -6.19 -6.51
C LYS A 31 -5.38 -6.03 -5.42
N ILE A 32 -5.47 -4.99 -4.59
CA ILE A 32 -4.55 -4.79 -3.46
C ILE A 32 -4.71 -5.92 -2.42
N ALA A 33 -5.94 -6.24 -2.04
CA ALA A 33 -6.21 -7.31 -1.07
C ALA A 33 -5.76 -8.68 -1.60
N TRP A 34 -6.09 -9.00 -2.86
CA TRP A 34 -5.72 -10.24 -3.54
C TRP A 34 -4.21 -10.42 -3.63
N ASN A 35 -3.48 -9.36 -3.96
CA ASN A 35 -2.02 -9.36 -4.02
C ASN A 35 -1.36 -9.76 -2.68
N ILE A 36 -2.05 -9.55 -1.56
CA ILE A 36 -1.59 -9.88 -0.21
C ILE A 36 -2.10 -11.25 0.24
N LEU A 37 -3.40 -11.51 0.06
CA LEU A 37 -4.09 -12.65 0.66
C LEU A 37 -4.11 -13.90 -0.23
N TYR A 38 -4.10 -13.73 -1.56
CA TYR A 38 -4.24 -14.81 -2.54
C TYR A 38 -5.44 -15.75 -2.28
N ASN A 39 -6.49 -15.22 -1.64
CA ASN A 39 -7.75 -15.91 -1.41
C ASN A 39 -8.90 -14.95 -1.74
N THR A 40 -9.89 -15.45 -2.49
CA THR A 40 -10.94 -14.62 -3.08
C THR A 40 -11.87 -14.13 -1.98
N GLU A 41 -12.35 -15.05 -1.14
CA GLU A 41 -13.30 -14.78 -0.08
C GLU A 41 -12.73 -13.77 0.94
N ASP A 42 -11.49 -13.96 1.37
CA ASP A 42 -10.79 -13.05 2.27
C ASP A 42 -10.56 -11.67 1.64
N SER A 43 -10.33 -11.64 0.32
CA SER A 43 -10.13 -10.38 -0.39
C SER A 43 -11.43 -9.60 -0.53
N GLU A 44 -12.54 -10.28 -0.82
CA GLU A 44 -13.89 -9.69 -0.85
C GLU A 44 -14.29 -9.18 0.53
N GLU A 45 -14.07 -9.96 1.59
CA GLU A 45 -14.33 -9.55 2.97
C GLU A 45 -13.53 -8.30 3.34
N CYS A 46 -12.23 -8.26 3.01
CA CYS A 46 -11.37 -7.10 3.24
C CYS A 46 -11.84 -5.84 2.49
N VAL A 47 -12.37 -6.00 1.28
CA VAL A 47 -12.96 -4.90 0.50
C VAL A 47 -14.26 -4.41 1.16
N ASN A 48 -15.13 -5.32 1.60
CA ASN A 48 -16.35 -4.95 2.31
C ASN A 48 -16.07 -4.21 3.62
N ASP A 49 -15.12 -4.70 4.41
CA ASP A 49 -14.65 -4.03 5.63
C ASP A 49 -14.04 -2.65 5.33
N THR A 50 -13.39 -2.48 4.18
CA THR A 50 -12.89 -1.17 3.74
C THR A 50 -14.02 -0.15 3.65
N TRP A 51 -15.18 -0.54 3.12
CA TRP A 51 -16.33 0.36 2.99
C TRP A 51 -16.90 0.75 4.35
N LEU A 52 -17.06 -0.23 5.24
CA LEU A 52 -17.54 0.03 6.61
C LEU A 52 -16.59 0.97 7.37
N ILE A 53 -15.28 0.74 7.27
CA ILE A 53 -14.28 1.61 7.92
C ILE A 53 -14.26 3.01 7.28
N THR A 54 -14.45 3.10 5.96
CA THR A 54 -14.53 4.37 5.24
C THR A 54 -15.74 5.17 5.71
N TRP A 55 -16.91 4.52 5.77
CA TRP A 55 -18.13 5.09 6.34
C TRP A 55 -17.88 5.61 7.75
N ASN A 56 -17.27 4.82 8.62
CA ASN A 56 -17.03 5.24 10.00
C ASN A 56 -16.00 6.38 10.13
N LYS A 57 -15.09 6.54 9.17
CA LYS A 57 -14.03 7.58 9.22
C LYS A 57 -14.43 8.90 8.56
N ILE A 58 -15.39 8.90 7.64
CA ILE A 58 -15.87 10.07 6.93
C ILE A 58 -17.34 10.31 7.30
N PRO A 59 -17.68 11.43 7.96
CA PRO A 59 -16.84 12.41 8.67
C PRO A 59 -16.21 11.88 9.98
N PRO A 60 -15.19 12.56 10.57
CA PRO A 60 -14.72 13.92 10.27
C PRO A 60 -13.57 14.00 9.27
N LYS A 61 -13.03 12.87 8.77
CA LYS A 61 -11.94 12.92 7.80
C LYS A 61 -12.48 13.28 6.42
N THR A 62 -11.76 14.15 5.72
CA THR A 62 -12.03 14.47 4.30
C THR A 62 -10.75 14.17 3.51
N PRO A 63 -10.66 13.02 2.83
CA PRO A 63 -9.44 12.64 2.14
C PRO A 63 -9.19 13.52 0.92
N THR A 64 -7.94 13.98 0.75
CA THR A 64 -7.53 14.73 -0.46
C THR A 64 -7.47 13.86 -1.71
N LYS A 65 -7.16 12.56 -1.54
CA LYS A 65 -7.15 11.55 -2.59
C LYS A 65 -7.88 10.31 -2.09
N LEU A 66 -9.08 10.06 -2.64
CA LEU A 66 -9.94 8.96 -2.20
C LEU A 66 -9.28 7.60 -2.47
N SER A 67 -8.66 7.41 -3.64
CA SER A 67 -7.92 6.18 -3.97
C SER A 67 -6.83 5.83 -2.96
N ALA A 68 -6.04 6.82 -2.52
CA ALA A 68 -4.99 6.61 -1.51
C ALA A 68 -5.59 6.31 -0.13
N PHE A 69 -6.70 6.95 0.22
CA PHE A 69 -7.41 6.71 1.48
C PHE A 69 -7.97 5.29 1.56
N LEU A 70 -8.70 4.86 0.53
CA LEU A 70 -9.26 3.52 0.42
C LEU A 70 -8.16 2.47 0.34
N GLY A 71 -7.19 2.65 -0.55
CA GLY A 71 -6.07 1.72 -0.72
C GLY A 71 -5.28 1.52 0.57
N LYS A 72 -5.09 2.57 1.38
CA LYS A 72 -4.45 2.45 2.70
C LYS A 72 -5.26 1.59 3.67
N ILE A 73 -6.59 1.79 3.72
CA ILE A 73 -7.46 1.00 4.59
C ILE A 73 -7.42 -0.48 4.16
N THR A 74 -7.65 -0.76 2.87
CA THR A 74 -7.65 -2.12 2.33
C THR A 74 -6.31 -2.83 2.53
N ARG A 75 -5.20 -2.15 2.22
CA ARG A 75 -3.84 -2.69 2.39
C ARG A 75 -3.58 -3.06 3.85
N ASN A 76 -3.96 -2.20 4.79
CA ASN A 76 -3.74 -2.46 6.20
C ASN A 76 -4.57 -3.64 6.70
N LEU A 77 -5.86 -3.70 6.35
CA LEU A 77 -6.72 -4.85 6.69
C LEU A 77 -6.17 -6.16 6.13
N ALA A 78 -5.77 -6.17 4.86
CA ALA A 78 -5.21 -7.37 4.23
C ALA A 78 -3.89 -7.80 4.87
N LEU A 79 -3.01 -6.85 5.22
CA LEU A 79 -1.77 -7.16 5.94
C LEU A 79 -2.03 -7.72 7.34
N ASP A 80 -2.99 -7.16 8.08
CA ASP A 80 -3.36 -7.64 9.40
C ASP A 80 -3.96 -9.05 9.34
N ASN A 81 -4.82 -9.32 8.36
CA ASN A 81 -5.37 -10.65 8.10
C ASN A 81 -4.27 -11.65 7.70
N PHE A 82 -3.36 -11.25 6.80
CA PHE A 82 -2.22 -12.06 6.40
C PHE A 82 -1.35 -12.43 7.61
N ARG A 83 -1.02 -11.47 8.47
CA ARG A 83 -0.23 -11.70 9.70
C ARG A 83 -0.92 -12.66 10.66
N LYS A 84 -2.22 -12.48 10.91
CA LYS A 84 -3.01 -13.39 11.76
C LYS A 84 -3.01 -14.83 11.25
N LYS A 85 -3.17 -15.02 9.94
CA LYS A 85 -3.22 -16.36 9.31
C LYS A 85 -1.86 -17.05 9.22
N ASN A 86 -0.78 -16.27 9.07
CA ASN A 86 0.57 -16.81 8.86
C ASN A 86 1.46 -16.77 10.11
N ALA A 87 0.95 -16.35 11.28
CA ALA A 87 1.69 -16.34 12.54
C ALA A 87 2.31 -17.70 12.91
N SER A 88 1.74 -18.81 12.40
CA SER A 88 2.17 -20.18 12.68
C SER A 88 2.78 -20.93 11.48
N LYS A 89 2.90 -20.30 10.30
CA LYS A 89 3.36 -20.97 9.06
C LYS A 89 4.45 -20.18 8.34
N ARG A 90 5.58 -20.82 8.02
CA ARG A 90 6.53 -20.33 7.00
C ARG A 90 6.03 -20.80 5.64
N ALA A 91 5.23 -19.99 4.96
CA ALA A 91 4.87 -20.24 3.58
C ALA A 91 5.81 -19.46 2.64
N ASP A 92 6.40 -20.14 1.67
CA ASP A 92 7.14 -19.51 0.55
C ASP A 92 6.15 -18.81 -0.37
N THR A 93 5.84 -17.56 -0.04
CA THR A 93 4.86 -16.74 -0.75
C THR A 93 5.48 -15.41 -1.14
N HIS A 94 4.92 -14.80 -2.19
CA HIS A 94 5.29 -13.46 -2.62
C HIS A 94 5.25 -12.43 -1.48
N MET A 95 4.30 -12.53 -0.56
CA MET A 95 4.23 -11.64 0.60
C MET A 95 5.38 -11.86 1.58
N MET A 96 5.87 -13.10 1.73
CA MET A 96 7.06 -13.35 2.53
C MET A 96 8.30 -12.68 1.92
N ASP A 97 8.42 -12.68 0.58
CA ASP A 97 9.48 -11.92 -0.11
C ASP A 97 9.38 -10.42 0.17
N ILE A 98 8.19 -9.82 0.08
CA ILE A 98 8.01 -8.40 0.40
C ILE A 98 8.37 -8.14 1.86
N CYS A 99 7.88 -8.95 2.80
CA CYS A 99 8.20 -8.81 4.23
C CYS A 99 9.72 -8.85 4.46
N GLY A 100 10.43 -9.83 3.87
CA GLY A 100 11.89 -9.93 3.98
C GLY A 100 12.64 -8.78 3.26
N GLU A 101 12.09 -8.25 2.17
CA GLU A 101 12.65 -7.07 1.50
C GLU A 101 12.57 -5.80 2.35
N VAL A 102 11.54 -5.69 3.19
CA VAL A 102 11.23 -4.50 4.00
C VAL A 102 11.78 -4.60 5.43
N GLU A 103 12.03 -5.82 5.94
CA GLU A 103 12.52 -6.08 7.30
C GLU A 103 13.75 -5.26 7.69
N LYS A 104 14.69 -5.07 6.77
CA LYS A 104 15.90 -4.26 7.01
C LYS A 104 15.59 -2.79 7.29
N LEU A 105 14.60 -2.21 6.62
CA LEU A 105 14.18 -0.82 6.84
C LEU A 105 13.33 -0.71 8.11
N GLU A 106 12.43 -1.66 8.33
CA GLU A 106 11.56 -1.67 9.51
C GLU A 106 12.34 -1.77 10.82
N ASN A 107 13.32 -2.67 10.90
CA ASN A 107 14.13 -2.83 12.12
C ASN A 107 14.92 -1.56 12.48
N THR A 108 15.31 -0.76 11.49
CA THR A 108 16.03 0.50 11.73
C THR A 108 15.07 1.60 12.17
N ILE A 109 13.85 1.63 11.63
CA ILE A 109 12.86 2.66 11.92
C ILE A 109 12.12 2.40 13.25
N LYS A 110 11.97 1.13 13.66
CA LYS A 110 11.14 0.70 14.80
C LYS A 110 11.50 1.35 16.14
N ASP A 111 12.77 1.67 16.36
CA ASP A 111 13.24 2.29 17.61
C ASP A 111 13.10 3.83 17.63
N TYR A 112 12.60 4.43 16.53
CA TYR A 112 12.64 5.89 16.31
C TYR A 112 11.26 6.53 16.02
N VAL A 113 10.17 5.77 15.90
CA VAL A 113 8.85 6.25 15.43
C VAL A 113 7.96 6.85 16.53
N GLU A 114 8.40 6.92 17.78
CA GLU A 114 7.55 7.39 18.88
C GLU A 114 7.25 8.90 18.88
N GLU A 115 7.89 9.71 18.01
CA GLU A 115 7.70 11.17 17.96
C GLU A 115 7.09 11.65 16.62
N ASP A 116 6.04 12.49 16.69
CA ASP A 116 5.37 13.09 15.51
C ASP A 116 6.33 13.91 14.62
N ILE A 117 7.39 14.47 15.20
CA ILE A 117 8.45 15.22 14.48
C ILE A 117 9.20 14.29 13.53
N LYS A 118 9.61 13.10 14.00
CA LYS A 118 10.36 12.11 13.21
C LYS A 118 9.51 11.52 12.09
N LYS A 119 8.20 11.37 12.30
CA LYS A 119 7.28 10.97 11.24
C LYS A 119 7.27 11.96 10.07
N LYS A 120 7.32 13.27 10.35
CA LYS A 120 7.39 14.30 9.31
C LYS A 120 8.72 14.24 8.56
N GLU A 121 9.82 13.98 9.26
CA GLU A 121 11.15 13.81 8.65
C GLU A 121 11.20 12.58 7.74
N ILE A 122 10.71 11.44 8.20
CA ILE A 122 10.60 10.21 7.38
C ILE A 122 9.74 10.47 6.13
N MET A 123 8.64 11.21 6.26
CA MET A 123 7.82 11.59 5.11
C MET A 123 8.59 12.45 4.11
N ASN A 124 9.36 13.44 4.58
CA ASN A 124 10.18 14.29 3.72
C ASN A 124 11.28 13.49 2.99
N ILE A 125 11.93 12.53 3.67
CA ILE A 125 12.88 11.61 3.04
C ILE A 125 12.18 10.82 1.94
N LEU A 126 11.04 10.18 2.25
CA LEU A 126 10.32 9.36 1.28
C LEU A 126 9.87 10.17 0.06
N GLU A 127 9.41 11.40 0.26
CA GLU A 127 9.02 12.31 -0.83
C GLU A 127 10.22 12.66 -1.72
N LYS A 128 11.36 13.02 -1.13
CA LYS A 128 12.60 13.32 -1.85
C LYS A 128 13.17 12.09 -2.56
N PHE A 129 13.23 10.96 -1.87
CA PHE A 129 13.66 9.68 -2.43
C PHE A 129 12.86 9.34 -3.69
N LEU A 130 11.53 9.40 -3.60
CA LEU A 130 10.64 9.09 -4.72
C LEU A 130 10.78 10.13 -5.84
N SER A 131 10.95 11.43 -5.54
CA SER A 131 11.12 12.45 -6.58
C SER A 131 12.44 12.27 -7.36
N ASP A 132 13.50 11.82 -6.68
CA ASP A 132 14.82 11.59 -7.26
C ASP A 132 14.93 10.29 -8.08
N LEU A 133 13.97 9.37 -7.95
CA LEU A 133 13.93 8.17 -8.79
C LEU A 133 13.51 8.50 -10.22
N LYS A 134 14.15 7.84 -11.19
CA LYS A 134 13.69 7.82 -12.58
C LYS A 134 12.25 7.29 -12.63
N ALA A 135 11.42 7.87 -13.50
CA ALA A 135 9.98 7.55 -13.56
C ALA A 135 9.67 6.05 -13.63
N GLY A 136 10.46 5.27 -14.39
CA GLY A 136 10.31 3.82 -14.46
C GLY A 136 10.64 3.10 -13.14
N ASP A 137 11.77 3.45 -12.50
CA ASP A 137 12.17 2.86 -11.21
C ASP A 137 11.21 3.26 -10.08
N ARG A 138 10.65 4.48 -10.15
CA ARG A 138 9.60 4.94 -9.22
C ARG A 138 8.32 4.14 -9.35
N ASP A 139 7.82 3.91 -10.56
CA ASP A 139 6.62 3.06 -10.76
C ASP A 139 6.89 1.64 -10.28
N ILE A 140 8.05 1.05 -10.60
CA ILE A 140 8.46 -0.27 -10.09
C ILE A 140 8.41 -0.32 -8.55
N PHE A 141 8.99 0.68 -7.88
CA PHE A 141 9.04 0.73 -6.42
C PHE A 141 7.64 0.85 -5.79
N VAL A 142 6.81 1.75 -6.31
CA VAL A 142 5.43 1.96 -5.82
C VAL A 142 4.58 0.71 -6.10
N ARG A 143 4.72 0.09 -7.27
CA ARG A 143 4.05 -1.17 -7.61
C ARG A 143 4.37 -2.27 -6.60
N ARG A 144 5.65 -2.43 -6.26
CA ARG A 144 6.10 -3.44 -5.31
C ARG A 144 5.60 -3.18 -3.89
N TYR A 145 5.80 -1.98 -3.33
CA TYR A 145 5.63 -1.74 -1.89
C TYR A 145 4.30 -1.10 -1.50
N TRP A 146 3.68 -0.35 -2.41
CA TRP A 146 2.37 0.26 -2.18
C TRP A 146 1.25 -0.64 -2.67
N TYR A 147 1.32 -1.10 -3.93
CA TYR A 147 0.28 -1.94 -4.55
C TYR A 147 0.44 -3.45 -4.30
N MET A 148 1.58 -3.88 -3.74
CA MET A 148 1.88 -5.28 -3.48
C MET A 148 1.92 -6.15 -4.75
N ASP A 149 2.23 -5.56 -5.90
CA ASP A 149 2.33 -6.33 -7.14
C ASP A 149 3.52 -7.30 -7.07
N ASN A 150 3.30 -8.53 -7.53
CA ASN A 150 4.37 -9.51 -7.66
C ASN A 150 5.36 -9.13 -8.78
N ILE A 151 6.59 -9.67 -8.72
CA ILE A 151 7.66 -9.31 -9.66
C ILE A 151 7.27 -9.59 -11.11
N LYS A 152 6.55 -10.68 -11.34
CA LYS A 152 6.09 -11.11 -12.66
C LYS A 152 5.10 -10.11 -13.28
N ASP A 153 4.14 -9.62 -12.51
CA ASP A 153 3.17 -8.61 -12.94
C ASP A 153 3.86 -7.27 -13.26
N ILE A 154 4.82 -6.87 -12.43
CA ILE A 154 5.64 -5.66 -12.67
C ILE A 154 6.49 -5.83 -13.94
N ALA A 155 7.15 -6.97 -14.11
CA ALA A 155 7.96 -7.27 -15.29
C ALA A 155 7.14 -7.18 -16.59
N LYS A 156 5.93 -7.76 -16.58
CA LYS A 156 4.96 -7.68 -17.68
C LYS A 156 4.56 -6.23 -17.98
N ARG A 157 4.24 -5.45 -16.95
CA ARG A 157 3.86 -4.03 -17.07
C ARG A 157 4.95 -3.18 -17.74
N HIS A 158 6.21 -3.44 -17.41
CA HIS A 158 7.35 -2.68 -17.93
C HIS A 158 7.97 -3.29 -19.20
N GLY A 159 7.43 -4.41 -19.72
CA GLY A 159 7.96 -5.08 -20.90
C GLY A 159 9.42 -5.52 -20.74
N CYS A 160 9.82 -5.98 -19.54
CA CYS A 160 11.19 -6.40 -19.28
C CYS A 160 11.28 -7.63 -18.38
N SER A 161 12.50 -8.11 -18.11
CA SER A 161 12.72 -9.35 -17.35
C SER A 161 12.50 -9.16 -15.84
N GLU A 162 12.08 -10.22 -15.16
CA GLU A 162 11.98 -10.23 -13.69
C GLU A 162 13.32 -9.90 -13.01
N THR A 163 14.44 -10.32 -13.60
CA THR A 163 15.78 -9.98 -13.13
C THR A 163 16.01 -8.46 -13.14
N LYS A 164 15.59 -7.76 -14.21
CA LYS A 164 15.71 -6.30 -14.29
C LYS A 164 14.87 -5.61 -13.21
N ILE A 165 13.66 -6.11 -12.94
CA ILE A 165 12.82 -5.62 -11.85
C ILE A 165 13.49 -5.82 -10.50
N LYS A 166 14.00 -7.03 -10.22
CA LYS A 166 14.76 -7.34 -8.98
C LYS A 166 15.95 -6.40 -8.80
N SER A 167 16.73 -6.15 -9.84
CA SER A 167 17.87 -5.23 -9.80
C SER A 167 17.46 -3.78 -9.61
N SER A 168 16.34 -3.33 -10.19
CA SER A 168 15.78 -1.99 -9.93
C SER A 168 15.38 -1.84 -8.47
N LEU A 169 14.57 -2.77 -7.94
CA LEU A 169 14.11 -2.77 -6.55
C LEU A 169 15.27 -2.82 -5.55
N PHE A 170 16.28 -3.66 -5.80
CA PHE A 170 17.46 -3.73 -4.96
C PHE A 170 18.20 -2.39 -4.86
N ARG A 171 18.45 -1.73 -6.00
CA ARG A 171 19.11 -0.42 -6.03
C ARG A 171 18.27 0.65 -5.34
N SER A 172 16.97 0.67 -5.59
CA SER A 172 16.04 1.62 -4.95
C SER A 172 15.99 1.43 -3.43
N ARG A 173 15.92 0.19 -2.93
CA ARG A 173 15.96 -0.09 -1.49
C ARG A 173 17.27 0.35 -0.84
N ASN A 174 18.42 0.05 -1.48
CA ASN A 174 19.71 0.47 -0.93
C ASN A 174 19.82 1.99 -0.89
N LYS A 175 19.36 2.69 -1.94
CA LYS A 175 19.33 4.15 -1.96
C LYS A 175 18.47 4.70 -0.81
N LEU A 176 17.25 4.16 -0.63
CA LEU A 176 16.39 4.56 0.47
C LEU A 176 17.03 4.28 1.84
N TRP A 177 17.73 3.17 1.99
CA TRP A 177 18.43 2.82 3.23
C TRP A 177 19.52 3.83 3.58
N GLU A 178 20.34 4.25 2.62
CA GLU A 178 21.36 5.29 2.86
C GLU A 178 20.71 6.60 3.32
N GLU A 179 19.61 7.02 2.68
CA GLU A 179 18.90 8.26 3.05
C GLU A 179 18.25 8.19 4.45
N VAL A 180 17.76 7.01 4.85
CA VAL A 180 17.14 6.81 6.17
C VAL A 180 18.19 6.71 7.27
N LYS A 181 19.35 6.11 6.99
CA LYS A 181 20.44 5.92 7.96
C LYS A 181 21.05 7.24 8.43
N GLU A 182 21.06 8.28 7.59
CA GLU A 182 21.60 9.60 7.98
C GLU A 182 20.81 10.29 9.10
N ILE A 183 19.56 9.87 9.36
CA ILE A 183 18.67 10.45 10.37
C ILE A 183 18.67 9.66 11.68
N ILE A 184 19.17 8.42 11.65
CA ILE A 184 19.12 7.44 12.74
C ILE A 184 20.44 7.37 13.50
#